data_AF-P72070-F1
#
_entry.id   AF-P72070-F1
#
_cell.length_a   1.000
_cell.length_b   1.000
_cell.length_c   1.000
_cell.angle_alpha   90.00
_cell.angle_beta   90.00
_cell.angle_gamma   90.00
#
_symmetry.space_group_name_H-M   'P 1'
#
loop_
_entity.id
_entity.type
_entity.pdbx_description
1 polymer ?
#
loop_
_entity_poly.entity_id
_entity_poly.type
_entity_poly.pdbx_seq_one_letter_code
_entity_poly.pdbx_strand_id
1 'polypeptide(L)'
;MGIKNLYKRGMMGLCGVAVYAMAALTMTVTLDISTVAAHGERSQEPSLRMRTVQWYDVKWGPEVTKVNENAQITGKFHLAEDWPRAAARPDFAFFNVGSPSPV
;
A
#
# COMPACT_ATOMS: atom_id res chain seq x y z
N MET A 1 -42.03 0.85 43.08
CA MET A 1 -40.86 1.25 42.24
C MET A 1 -41.22 2.58 41.57
N GLY A 2 -40.62 3.71 41.97
CA GLY A 2 -41.09 5.03 41.53
C GLY A 2 -40.79 5.34 40.05
N ILE A 3 -41.71 6.04 39.37
CA ILE A 3 -41.62 6.48 37.97
C ILE A 3 -40.28 7.18 37.66
N LYS A 4 -39.74 7.92 38.63
CA LYS A 4 -38.42 8.58 38.54
C LYS A 4 -37.25 7.60 38.34
N ASN A 5 -37.32 6.41 38.96
CA ASN A 5 -36.30 5.38 38.81
C ASN A 5 -36.41 4.63 37.47
N LEU A 6 -37.62 4.53 36.90
CA LEU A 6 -37.83 3.96 35.56
C LEU A 6 -37.26 4.88 34.48
N TYR A 7 -37.52 6.18 34.57
CA TYR A 7 -36.97 7.18 33.65
C TYR A 7 -35.44 7.23 33.68
N LYS A 8 -34.86 7.22 34.89
CA LYS A 8 -33.40 7.20 35.07
C LYS A 8 -32.74 5.95 34.47
N ARG A 9 -33.39 4.78 34.56
CA ARG A 9 -32.92 3.53 33.94
C ARG A 9 -33.06 3.54 32.41
N GLY A 10 -34.16 4.04 31.88
CA GLY A 10 -34.36 4.18 30.43
C GLY A 10 -33.38 5.16 29.78
N MET A 11 -33.13 6.29 30.43
CA MET A 11 -32.14 7.28 30.00
C MET A 11 -30.70 6.73 30.03
N MET A 12 -30.33 5.96 31.07
CA MET A 12 -29.04 5.27 31.12
C MET A 12 -28.86 4.23 30.00
N GLY A 13 -29.92 3.48 29.67
CA GLY A 13 -29.89 2.50 28.58
C GLY A 13 -29.70 3.16 27.21
N LEU A 14 -30.42 4.25 26.95
CA LEU A 14 -30.29 5.06 25.73
C LEU A 14 -28.90 5.70 25.61
N CYS A 15 -28.38 6.27 26.68
CA CYS A 15 -27.01 6.81 26.70
C CYS A 15 -25.97 5.70 26.46
N GLY A 16 -26.17 4.51 27.03
CA GLY A 16 -25.29 3.36 26.79
C GLY A 16 -25.26 2.95 25.31
N VAL A 17 -26.42 2.79 24.69
CA VAL A 17 -26.52 2.45 23.26
C VAL A 17 -25.89 3.53 22.38
N ALA A 18 -26.11 4.81 22.70
CA ALA A 18 -25.50 5.92 21.98
C ALA A 18 -23.96 5.91 22.08
N VAL A 19 -23.41 5.61 23.27
CA VAL A 19 -21.95 5.50 23.47
C VAL A 19 -21.36 4.32 22.67
N TYR A 20 -22.03 3.17 22.67
CA TYR A 20 -21.60 2.02 21.86
C TYR A 20 -21.68 2.29 20.36
N ALA A 21 -22.74 2.94 19.89
CA ALA A 21 -22.89 3.34 18.48
C ALA A 21 -21.81 4.34 18.05
N MET A 22 -21.50 5.32 18.91
CA MET A 22 -20.41 6.27 18.68
C MET A 22 -19.04 5.58 18.66
N ALA A 23 -18.80 4.61 19.55
CA ALA A 23 -17.56 3.85 19.57
C ALA A 23 -17.38 2.95 18.32
N ALA A 24 -18.46 2.35 17.82
CA ALA A 24 -18.44 1.57 16.58
C ALA A 24 -18.20 2.47 15.35
N LEU A 25 -18.78 3.67 15.33
CA LEU A 25 -18.57 4.65 14.28
C LEU A 25 -17.13 5.19 14.28
N THR A 26 -16.57 5.48 15.46
CA THR A 26 -15.17 5.94 15.54
C THR A 26 -14.19 4.84 15.16
N MET A 27 -14.45 3.57 15.52
CA MET A 27 -13.63 2.45 15.05
C MET A 27 -13.69 2.23 13.54
N THR A 28 -14.82 2.48 12.88
CA THR A 28 -14.93 2.31 11.42
C THR A 28 -14.31 3.47 10.64
N VAL A 29 -14.37 4.70 11.15
CA VAL A 29 -13.76 5.88 10.51
C VAL A 29 -12.24 5.93 10.68
N THR A 30 -11.69 5.27 11.71
CA THR A 30 -10.24 5.21 11.98
C THR A 30 -9.52 4.06 11.28
N LEU A 31 -10.24 3.23 10.50
CA LEU A 31 -9.60 2.28 9.59
C LEU A 31 -8.95 3.07 8.45
N ASP A 32 -7.69 3.41 8.65
CA ASP A 32 -6.82 3.99 7.64
C ASP A 32 -6.72 2.99 6.47
N ILE A 33 -7.51 3.23 5.43
CA ILE A 33 -7.38 2.52 4.16
C ILE A 33 -6.09 3.08 3.55
N SER A 34 -4.97 2.44 3.86
CA SER A 34 -3.70 2.73 3.22
C SER A 34 -3.93 2.77 1.72
N THR A 35 -3.52 3.86 1.06
CA THR A 35 -3.59 3.98 -0.39
C THR A 35 -2.80 2.82 -1.00
N VAL A 36 -3.51 1.80 -1.47
CA VAL A 36 -2.90 0.72 -2.25
C VAL A 36 -2.53 1.35 -3.58
N ALA A 37 -1.28 1.78 -3.70
CA ALA A 37 -0.65 2.02 -4.98
C ALA A 37 -0.58 0.66 -5.70
N ALA A 38 -1.64 0.31 -6.43
CA ALA A 38 -1.71 -0.93 -7.20
C ALA A 38 -0.84 -0.78 -8.46
N HIS A 39 0.48 -0.76 -8.30
CA HIS A 39 1.46 -0.66 -9.39
C HIS A 39 1.73 -2.02 -10.08
N GLY A 40 0.88 -3.03 -9.83
CA GLY A 40 0.83 -4.32 -10.53
C GLY A 40 1.91 -5.34 -10.14
N GLU A 41 2.97 -4.91 -9.47
CA GLU A 41 4.02 -5.77 -8.91
C GLU A 41 3.50 -6.70 -7.81
N ARG A 42 2.52 -6.26 -7.02
CA ARG A 42 1.96 -7.06 -5.92
C ARG A 42 1.13 -8.25 -6.38
N SER A 43 0.53 -8.18 -7.58
CA SER A 43 -0.22 -9.29 -8.17
C SER A 43 0.66 -10.35 -8.83
N GLN A 44 1.97 -10.10 -8.98
CA GLN A 44 2.89 -11.07 -9.56
C GLN A 44 3.30 -12.14 -8.54
N GLU A 45 3.59 -13.35 -9.04
CA GLU A 45 4.00 -14.48 -8.23
C GLU A 45 5.27 -14.14 -7.41
N PRO A 46 5.24 -14.30 -6.07
CA PRO A 46 6.39 -13.96 -5.22
C PRO A 46 7.67 -14.73 -5.58
N SER A 47 7.53 -16.00 -5.99
CA SER A 47 8.66 -16.86 -6.37
C SER A 47 9.44 -16.28 -7.55
N LEU A 48 8.74 -15.73 -8.55
CA LEU A 48 9.32 -15.11 -9.73
C LEU A 48 9.98 -13.77 -9.40
N ARG A 49 9.34 -12.95 -8.54
CA ARG A 49 9.90 -11.66 -8.13
C ARG A 49 11.22 -11.79 -7.36
N MET A 50 11.34 -12.82 -6.52
CA MET A 50 12.55 -13.03 -5.72
C MET A 50 13.69 -13.73 -6.47
N ARG A 51 13.38 -14.51 -7.52
CA ARG A 51 14.35 -15.37 -8.22
C ARG A 51 14.72 -14.90 -9.63
N THR A 52 14.37 -13.68 -10.02
CA THR A 52 14.75 -13.11 -11.32
C THR A 52 15.77 -11.99 -11.14
N VAL A 53 15.31 -10.74 -11.14
CA VAL A 53 16.18 -9.57 -11.02
C VAL A 53 16.13 -9.03 -9.59
N GLN A 54 17.28 -8.93 -8.96
CA GLN A 54 17.45 -8.42 -7.61
C GLN A 54 18.00 -7.00 -7.68
N TRP A 55 17.19 -6.01 -7.33
CA TRP A 55 17.57 -4.59 -7.36
C TRP A 55 18.12 -4.16 -6.00
N TYR A 56 19.22 -3.41 -5.99
CA TYR A 56 19.84 -2.90 -4.76
C TYR A 56 20.58 -1.58 -5.02
N ASP A 57 20.92 -0.88 -3.94
CA ASP A 57 21.54 0.46 -3.98
C ASP A 57 20.77 1.48 -4.85
N VAL A 58 19.45 1.33 -4.99
CA VAL A 58 18.62 2.23 -5.79
C VAL A 58 18.49 3.57 -5.10
N LYS A 59 18.85 4.63 -5.82
CA LYS A 59 18.77 6.03 -5.40
C LYS A 59 17.98 6.81 -6.43
N TRP A 60 17.01 7.58 -5.94
CA TRP A 60 16.22 8.51 -6.74
C TRP A 60 16.54 9.94 -6.29
N GLY A 61 16.71 10.86 -7.24
CA GLY A 61 16.81 12.28 -6.91
C GLY A 61 16.59 13.18 -8.13
N PRO A 62 15.96 14.36 -7.94
CA PRO A 62 15.38 14.86 -6.70
C PRO A 62 13.96 14.29 -6.44
N GLU A 63 13.52 14.28 -5.17
CA GLU A 63 12.19 13.77 -4.76
C GLU A 63 11.04 14.57 -5.40
N VAL A 64 11.27 15.87 -5.63
CA VAL A 64 10.35 16.76 -6.34
C VAL A 64 11.12 17.43 -7.47
N THR A 65 10.57 17.38 -8.68
CA THR A 65 11.17 17.93 -9.90
C THR A 65 10.16 18.86 -10.58
N LYS A 66 10.61 20.02 -11.09
CA LYS A 66 9.73 20.89 -11.88
C LYS A 66 9.69 20.44 -13.34
N VAL A 67 8.67 20.90 -14.07
CA VAL A 67 8.61 20.67 -15.52
C VAL A 67 9.88 21.23 -16.17
N ASN A 68 10.51 20.41 -17.02
CA ASN A 68 11.80 20.67 -17.69
C ASN A 68 13.06 20.58 -16.82
N GLU A 69 12.96 20.13 -15.56
CA GLU A 69 14.13 19.76 -14.76
C GLU A 69 14.40 18.25 -14.88
N ASN A 70 15.67 17.85 -14.68
CA ASN A 70 16.07 16.45 -14.78
C ASN A 70 15.99 15.75 -13.43
N ALA A 71 15.29 14.61 -13.39
CA ALA A 71 15.37 13.63 -12.33
C ALA A 71 16.21 12.42 -12.76
N GLN A 72 16.87 11.76 -11.81
CA GLN A 72 17.72 10.61 -12.07
C GLN A 72 17.44 9.47 -11.09
N ILE A 73 17.31 8.25 -11.65
CA ILE A 73 17.44 7.00 -10.91
C ILE A 73 18.82 6.43 -11.17
N THR A 74 19.52 6.06 -10.11
CA THR A 74 20.74 5.26 -10.19
C THR A 74 20.58 4.03 -9.30
N GLY A 75 21.30 2.96 -9.60
CA GLY A 75 21.22 1.74 -8.81
C GLY A 75 22.01 0.61 -9.43
N LYS A 76 21.87 -0.57 -8.83
CA LYS A 76 22.49 -1.81 -9.31
C LYS A 76 21.45 -2.91 -9.33
N PHE A 77 21.71 -3.93 -10.13
CA PHE A 77 20.94 -5.16 -10.11
C PHE A 77 21.84 -6.37 -10.27
N HIS A 78 21.35 -7.50 -9.76
CA HIS A 78 21.94 -8.82 -9.97
C HIS A 78 20.90 -9.72 -10.64
N LEU A 79 21.33 -10.43 -11.67
CA LEU A 79 20.52 -11.47 -12.30
C LEU A 79 20.77 -12.77 -11.54
N ALA A 80 19.71 -13.37 -11.00
CA ALA A 80 19.83 -14.62 -10.26
C ALA A 80 20.45 -15.72 -11.14
N GLU A 81 21.44 -16.44 -10.59
CA GLU A 81 22.12 -17.53 -11.28
C GLU A 81 21.16 -18.70 -11.59
N ASP A 82 20.28 -19.02 -10.64
CA ASP A 82 19.24 -20.04 -10.77
C ASP A 82 17.93 -19.44 -11.29
N TRP A 83 17.94 -19.04 -12.56
CA TRP A 83 16.82 -18.38 -13.22
C TRP A 83 15.60 -19.31 -13.36
N PRO A 84 14.38 -18.87 -12.97
CA PRO A 84 13.20 -19.72 -12.98
C PRO A 84 12.81 -20.10 -14.41
N ARG A 85 12.52 -21.38 -14.63
CA ARG A 85 12.09 -21.93 -15.93
C ARG A 85 10.81 -21.31 -16.48
N ALA A 86 9.96 -20.75 -15.61
CA ALA A 86 8.72 -20.10 -15.99
C ALA A 86 8.93 -18.72 -16.64
N ALA A 87 10.11 -18.11 -16.49
CA ALA A 87 10.48 -16.86 -17.14
C ALA A 87 11.46 -17.12 -18.29
N ALA A 88 11.31 -16.37 -19.38
CA ALA A 88 12.30 -16.38 -20.46
C ALA A 88 13.66 -15.92 -19.92
N ARG A 89 14.76 -16.49 -20.45
CA ARG A 89 16.10 -16.06 -20.08
C ARG A 89 16.33 -14.60 -20.51
N PRO A 90 17.10 -13.82 -19.75
CA PRO A 90 17.33 -12.40 -20.03
C PRO A 90 18.40 -12.17 -21.12
N ASP A 91 18.46 -13.03 -22.15
CA ASP A 91 19.39 -12.87 -23.28
C ASP A 91 19.05 -11.61 -24.10
N PHE A 92 17.77 -11.26 -24.14
CA PHE A 92 17.23 -10.03 -24.70
C PHE A 92 16.36 -9.34 -23.64
N ALA A 93 16.82 -8.20 -23.16
CA ALA A 93 16.13 -7.42 -22.14
C ALA A 93 16.14 -5.93 -22.51
N PHE A 94 15.16 -5.21 -21.97
CA PHE A 94 15.04 -3.76 -22.14
C PHE A 94 14.95 -3.09 -20.78
N PHE A 95 15.72 -2.02 -20.60
CA PHE A 95 15.66 -1.20 -19.38
C PHE A 95 14.57 -0.14 -19.54
N ASN A 96 13.61 -0.13 -18.61
CA ASN A 96 12.43 0.74 -18.69
C ASN A 96 12.20 1.49 -17.37
N VAL A 97 11.48 2.61 -17.46
CA VAL A 97 10.98 3.37 -16.31
C VAL A 97 9.51 3.01 -16.09
N GLY A 98 9.17 2.47 -14.92
CA GLY A 98 7.80 2.14 -14.55
C GLY A 98 7.03 3.39 -14.12
N SER A 99 6.37 4.07 -15.06
CA SER A 99 5.55 5.25 -14.80
C SER A 99 4.17 5.15 -15.48
N PRO A 100 3.15 5.89 -15.00
CA PRO A 100 1.83 5.91 -15.63
C PRO A 100 1.86 6.81 -16.87
N SER A 101 2.58 6.40 -17.93
CA SER A 101 2.84 7.16 -19.17
C SER A 101 4.04 8.13 -19.06
N PRO A 102 4.34 9.01 -20.04
CA PRO A 102 5.46 9.95 -19.98
C PRO A 102 5.07 11.19 -19.15
N VAL A 103 4.98 10.98 -17.84
CA VAL A 103 4.69 12.00 -16.82
C VAL A 103 5.92 12.77 -16.39
#